data_AF-A0A6J2JFP3-F1
#
_entry.id   AF-A0A6J2JFP3-F1
#
_cell.length_a   1.000
_cell.length_b   1.000
_cell.length_c   1.000
_cell.angle_alpha   90.00
_cell.angle_beta   90.00
_cell.angle_gamma   90.00
#
_symmetry.space_group_name_H-M   'P 1'
#
loop_
_entity.id
_entity.type
_entity.pdbx_description
1 polymer ?
#
loop_
_entity_poly.entity_id
_entity_poly.type
_entity_poly.pdbx_seq_one_letter_code
_entity_poly.pdbx_strand_id
1 'polypeptide(L)'
;MSFLPISILIILVVNLAKAVYYDSWEGTPLTDEQRQAYENANILSTCANNIQPCDETEWRRTDGSCNNLYYPTRGAYHTPTFRILPADFREDFEPRLTSSGKEYPLARHIKNNLLTVGLATDAKLTQLSAYYIEFMAIDVVSAHDILNYIVDRPYCCKEEGKSDPMCAPNFIPEFDPVHRFSGHKCFNMTIPMTFQNLGCIENGTTPSRIDFTTTFFDLSNIYEFSAGSLNQVRSYEGGQLKYEVVNGRQFPSDASDNTTCFIKQAISTGCSRNVPNGVLGSNLFTTWFWRFHNYVAQQLANLNPSWDDERLFYTARDIVVAFHLQMFYYEFLPEILGKDHMIEDEIILGNSTGFRDIYDETVEPQIALEYAYASRWFHTIQYGAQKLFDKNFNFIKEVPMVNFSLSVQSLAIGDIMSTVTRGSYYQATGKADSAVDPDISDIGLGPVQEVFDIPTTDLAKGRYFGLPSYTKYRDFCSGYSKKHVDFDDLTDHISDEKIQQLKQVYETAEDIELMAGIWVENVTEGAQVPPTVHCLLSNQLKRSIIIDRHWYERPNRPHAFNYEQLQEIRKASLALLLCYVGDDVEKIQPKAFTIVGKGNNLVSCDEIPAIDFTHWKEEL
;
A
#
# COMPACT_ATOMS: atom_id res chain seq x y z
N MET A 1 38.33 -66.40 10.55
CA MET A 1 38.82 -65.72 9.33
C MET A 1 37.70 -64.83 8.85
N SER A 2 37.86 -63.53 9.12
CA SER A 2 36.90 -62.48 8.85
C SER A 2 36.97 -62.05 7.39
N PHE A 3 35.83 -61.91 6.73
CA PHE A 3 35.70 -61.17 5.47
C PHE A 3 34.71 -60.04 5.70
N LEU A 4 35.21 -58.80 5.68
CA LEU A 4 34.41 -57.58 5.51
C LEU A 4 34.09 -57.40 4.02
N PRO A 5 32.90 -56.92 3.64
CA PRO A 5 32.73 -56.14 2.44
C PRO A 5 32.86 -54.65 2.76
N ILE A 6 33.56 -53.95 1.87
CA ILE A 6 33.85 -52.53 1.89
C ILE A 6 32.56 -51.78 1.50
N SER A 7 32.02 -50.97 2.41
CA SER A 7 31.00 -49.97 2.09
C SER A 7 31.68 -48.74 1.48
N ILE A 8 31.42 -48.49 0.20
CA ILE A 8 31.80 -47.26 -0.49
C ILE A 8 30.85 -46.16 0.01
N LEU A 9 31.38 -45.28 0.86
CA LEU A 9 30.70 -44.05 1.27
C LEU A 9 30.78 -43.05 0.11
N ILE A 10 29.72 -42.94 -0.68
CA ILE A 10 29.55 -41.82 -1.62
C ILE A 10 29.25 -40.59 -0.75
N ILE A 11 30.27 -39.78 -0.49
CA ILE A 11 30.10 -38.44 0.07
C ILE A 11 29.47 -37.60 -1.04
N LEU A 12 28.15 -37.48 -1.00
CA LEU A 12 27.43 -36.40 -1.67
C LEU A 12 27.89 -35.10 -1.00
N VAL A 13 28.85 -34.41 -1.63
CA VAL A 13 29.16 -33.02 -1.32
C VAL A 13 27.97 -32.21 -1.81
N VAL A 14 26.98 -32.03 -0.94
CA VAL A 14 25.99 -30.97 -1.12
C VAL A 14 26.76 -29.67 -0.96
N ASN A 15 27.02 -28.99 -2.08
CA ASN A 15 27.43 -27.60 -2.05
C ASN A 15 26.27 -26.81 -1.45
N LEU A 16 26.25 -26.67 -0.12
CA LEU A 16 25.41 -25.70 0.55
C LEU A 16 26.01 -24.33 0.22
N ALA A 17 25.62 -23.78 -0.92
CA ALA A 17 25.88 -22.38 -1.24
C ALA A 17 25.32 -21.55 -0.09
N LYS A 18 26.19 -20.80 0.58
CA LYS A 18 25.82 -20.00 1.74
C LYS A 18 25.07 -18.76 1.27
N ALA A 19 24.16 -18.29 2.11
CA ALA A 19 23.51 -17.00 1.95
C ALA A 19 24.55 -15.89 1.71
N VAL A 20 24.21 -14.96 0.83
CA VAL A 20 25.07 -13.82 0.45
C VAL A 20 24.42 -12.56 0.99
N TYR A 21 25.21 -11.72 1.66
CA TYR A 21 24.78 -10.38 2.03
C TYR A 21 24.97 -9.45 0.84
N TYR A 22 23.91 -8.73 0.51
CA TYR A 22 23.89 -7.71 -0.52
C TYR A 22 23.64 -6.36 0.12
N ASP A 23 24.24 -5.32 -0.44
CA ASP A 23 23.92 -3.94 -0.10
C ASP A 23 22.46 -3.64 -0.46
N SER A 24 21.72 -3.06 0.47
CA SER A 24 20.30 -2.75 0.29
C SER A 24 20.05 -1.60 -0.70
N TRP A 25 21.01 -0.71 -0.90
CA TRP A 25 20.92 0.42 -1.83
C TRP A 25 21.39 0.04 -3.24
N GLU A 26 22.62 -0.47 -3.36
CA GLU A 26 23.25 -0.80 -4.65
C GLU A 26 22.80 -2.15 -5.20
N GLY A 27 22.35 -3.07 -4.34
CA GLY A 27 22.04 -4.44 -4.70
C GLY A 27 23.26 -5.28 -5.06
N THR A 28 24.47 -4.84 -4.72
CA THR A 28 25.73 -5.53 -4.98
C THR A 28 26.13 -6.43 -3.79
N PRO A 29 26.81 -7.57 -4.01
CA PRO A 29 27.31 -8.40 -2.92
C PRO A 29 28.29 -7.63 -2.02
N LEU A 30 28.10 -7.68 -0.71
CA LEU A 30 29.03 -7.08 0.25
C LEU A 30 30.34 -7.88 0.33
N THR A 31 31.46 -7.17 0.42
CA THR A 31 32.73 -7.76 0.86
C THR A 31 32.70 -8.05 2.36
N ASP A 32 33.56 -8.95 2.83
CA ASP A 32 33.69 -9.26 4.26
C ASP A 32 34.01 -8.00 5.09
N GLU A 33 34.81 -7.07 4.54
CA GLU A 33 35.15 -5.80 5.18
C GLU A 33 33.93 -4.88 5.32
N GLN A 34 33.14 -4.72 4.25
CA GLN A 34 31.91 -3.92 4.28
C GLN A 34 30.89 -4.51 5.26
N ARG A 35 30.70 -5.83 5.22
CA ARG A 35 29.81 -6.52 6.14
C ARG A 35 30.23 -6.29 7.59
N GLN A 36 31.52 -6.46 7.90
CA GLN A 36 32.02 -6.25 9.26
C GLN A 36 31.89 -4.78 9.70
N ALA A 37 32.05 -3.82 8.78
CA ALA A 37 31.79 -2.42 9.06
C ALA A 37 30.31 -2.17 9.42
N TYR A 38 29.37 -2.77 8.68
CA TYR A 38 27.94 -2.67 8.98
C TYR A 38 27.54 -3.35 10.29
N GLU A 39 28.15 -4.49 10.63
CA GLU A 39 27.99 -5.15 11.92
C GLU A 39 28.49 -4.28 13.08
N ASN A 40 29.69 -3.71 12.94
CA ASN A 40 30.28 -2.83 13.96
C ASN A 40 29.48 -1.54 14.16
N ALA A 41 28.86 -1.02 13.11
CA ALA A 41 28.00 0.15 13.16
C ALA A 41 26.55 -0.16 13.59
N ASN A 42 26.20 -1.44 13.79
CA ASN A 42 24.85 -1.90 14.12
C ASN A 42 23.78 -1.47 13.09
N ILE A 43 24.16 -1.48 11.81
CA ILE A 43 23.27 -1.13 10.68
C ILE A 43 23.10 -2.26 9.67
N LEU A 44 23.73 -3.42 9.87
CA LEU A 44 23.68 -4.56 8.94
C LEU A 44 22.23 -4.98 8.61
N SER A 45 21.34 -5.05 9.60
CA SER A 45 19.94 -5.45 9.36
C SER A 45 19.13 -4.44 8.56
N THR A 46 19.59 -3.18 8.49
CA THR A 46 18.89 -2.08 7.83
C THR A 46 19.48 -1.80 6.45
N CYS A 47 20.79 -1.95 6.30
CA CYS A 47 21.53 -1.60 5.10
C CYS A 47 21.98 -2.82 4.26
N ALA A 48 21.66 -4.04 4.70
CA ALA A 48 21.97 -5.24 3.94
C ALA A 48 20.81 -6.25 3.93
N ASN A 49 20.70 -6.95 2.80
CA ASN A 49 19.77 -8.04 2.59
C ASN A 49 20.52 -9.37 2.52
N ASN A 50 20.15 -10.32 3.38
CA ASN A 50 20.76 -11.64 3.41
C ASN A 50 19.96 -12.62 2.54
N ILE A 51 20.43 -12.89 1.32
CA ILE A 51 19.67 -13.64 0.32
C ILE A 51 20.24 -15.04 0.16
N GLN A 52 19.36 -16.04 0.28
CA GLN A 52 19.69 -17.42 -0.07
C GLN A 52 19.82 -17.57 -1.59
N PRO A 53 20.65 -18.51 -2.10
CA PRO A 53 20.76 -18.76 -3.54
C PRO A 53 19.39 -18.91 -4.20
N CYS A 54 19.18 -18.25 -5.34
CA CYS A 54 17.93 -18.33 -6.08
C CYS A 54 17.78 -19.69 -6.78
N ASP A 55 16.54 -20.14 -6.91
CA ASP A 55 16.16 -21.30 -7.72
C ASP A 55 15.14 -20.85 -8.75
N GLU A 56 15.41 -21.08 -10.03
CA GLU A 56 14.52 -20.63 -11.12
C GLU A 56 13.12 -21.23 -11.02
N THR A 57 12.99 -22.39 -10.38
CA THR A 57 11.75 -23.16 -10.21
C THR A 57 11.03 -22.89 -8.89
N GLU A 58 11.55 -22.01 -8.02
CA GLU A 58 10.95 -21.74 -6.71
C GLU A 58 9.67 -20.92 -6.79
N TRP A 59 8.83 -21.05 -5.75
CA TRP A 59 7.74 -20.13 -5.48
C TRP A 59 8.25 -18.71 -5.21
N ARG A 60 7.41 -17.71 -5.42
CA ARG A 60 7.71 -16.35 -5.00
C ARG A 60 8.10 -16.32 -3.51
N ARG A 61 9.26 -15.77 -3.18
CA ARG A 61 9.68 -15.57 -1.78
C ARG A 61 8.85 -14.47 -1.13
N THR A 62 8.64 -14.56 0.19
CA THR A 62 7.88 -13.54 0.94
C THR A 62 8.61 -12.20 1.03
N ASP A 63 9.94 -12.24 0.99
CA ASP A 63 10.81 -11.06 1.06
C ASP A 63 11.03 -10.35 -0.28
N GLY A 64 10.38 -10.81 -1.36
CA GLY A 64 10.50 -10.28 -2.71
C GLY A 64 11.81 -10.62 -3.43
N SER A 65 12.77 -11.27 -2.76
CA SER A 65 14.05 -11.64 -3.36
C SER A 65 13.89 -12.71 -4.44
N CYS A 66 14.87 -12.80 -5.34
CA CYS A 66 14.91 -13.77 -6.45
C CYS A 66 13.74 -13.65 -7.45
N ASN A 67 13.02 -12.54 -7.44
CA ASN A 67 12.12 -12.19 -8.55
C ASN A 67 12.96 -11.94 -9.82
N ASN A 68 14.03 -11.15 -9.71
CA ASN A 68 15.06 -11.03 -10.74
C ASN A 68 16.23 -11.99 -10.44
N LEU A 69 16.45 -12.96 -11.31
CA LEU A 69 17.45 -14.02 -11.09
C LEU A 69 18.90 -13.53 -11.26
N TYR A 70 19.12 -12.49 -12.08
CA TYR A 70 20.44 -11.88 -12.27
C TYR A 70 20.81 -10.93 -11.12
N TYR A 71 19.80 -10.31 -10.52
CA TYR A 71 19.95 -9.35 -9.43
C TYR A 71 18.99 -9.69 -8.28
N PRO A 72 19.35 -10.67 -7.43
CA PRO A 72 18.44 -11.28 -6.45
C PRO A 72 17.79 -10.34 -5.45
N THR A 73 18.42 -9.20 -5.14
CA THR A 73 17.89 -8.20 -4.21
C THR A 73 16.95 -7.21 -4.83
N ARG A 74 16.96 -7.02 -6.15
CA ARG A 74 16.10 -6.00 -6.76
C ARG A 74 14.64 -6.42 -6.58
N GLY A 75 13.83 -5.53 -6.00
CA GLY A 75 12.42 -5.76 -5.69
C GLY A 75 12.17 -6.42 -4.33
N ALA A 76 13.23 -6.82 -3.63
CA ALA A 76 13.14 -7.29 -2.26
C ALA A 76 12.79 -6.15 -1.30
N TYR A 77 12.45 -6.52 -0.07
CA TYR A 77 12.33 -5.57 1.04
C TYR A 77 13.66 -4.81 1.28
N HIS A 78 13.59 -3.62 1.90
CA HIS A 78 14.75 -2.76 2.15
C HIS A 78 15.48 -2.38 0.85
N THR A 79 14.75 -2.01 -0.20
CA THR A 79 15.34 -1.53 -1.45
C THR A 79 14.86 -0.12 -1.75
N PRO A 80 15.62 0.65 -2.55
CA PRO A 80 15.24 2.03 -2.81
C PRO A 80 14.10 2.15 -3.83
N THR A 81 13.33 3.22 -3.68
CA THR A 81 12.43 3.68 -4.75
C THR A 81 13.21 4.31 -5.89
N PHE A 82 12.70 4.23 -7.11
CA PHE A 82 13.22 5.04 -8.22
C PHE A 82 12.45 6.35 -8.36
N ARG A 83 12.94 7.26 -9.20
CA ARG A 83 12.29 8.55 -9.48
C ARG A 83 11.92 8.67 -10.95
N ILE A 84 10.71 9.13 -11.24
CA ILE A 84 10.25 9.45 -12.60
C ILE A 84 10.97 10.70 -13.11
N LEU A 85 11.08 11.73 -12.27
CA LEU A 85 11.84 12.94 -12.57
C LEU A 85 13.04 13.09 -11.61
N PRO A 86 14.16 13.70 -12.04
CA PRO A 86 15.29 13.98 -11.15
C PRO A 86 14.84 14.79 -9.93
N ALA A 87 15.46 14.52 -8.78
CA ALA A 87 15.18 15.27 -7.55
C ALA A 87 15.55 16.75 -7.69
N ASP A 88 14.76 17.62 -7.06
CA ASP A 88 14.91 19.07 -7.09
C ASP A 88 15.08 19.61 -5.66
N PHE A 89 16.32 19.60 -5.20
CA PHE A 89 16.74 20.15 -3.91
C PHE A 89 17.64 21.37 -4.11
N ARG A 90 17.75 22.22 -3.08
CA ARG A 90 18.81 23.24 -3.03
C ARG A 90 20.10 22.64 -2.41
N GLU A 91 21.09 23.50 -2.18
CA GLU A 91 22.34 23.13 -1.50
C GLU A 91 22.05 22.38 -0.18
N ASP A 92 22.91 21.42 0.16
CA ASP A 92 22.78 20.51 1.31
C ASP A 92 21.50 19.66 1.34
N PHE A 93 20.86 19.46 0.18
CA PHE A 93 19.63 18.69 0.01
C PHE A 93 18.42 19.22 0.80
N GLU A 94 18.44 20.50 1.10
CA GLU A 94 17.30 21.17 1.69
C GLU A 94 16.15 21.34 0.67
N PRO A 95 14.90 21.50 1.13
CA PRO A 95 13.78 21.83 0.26
C PRO A 95 14.06 23.00 -0.68
N ARG A 96 13.56 22.90 -1.92
CA ARG A 96 13.65 24.00 -2.89
C ARG A 96 13.04 25.29 -2.33
N LEU A 97 13.53 26.42 -2.82
CA LEU A 97 12.91 27.73 -2.63
C LEU A 97 11.84 27.98 -3.72
N THR A 98 11.02 29.01 -3.53
CA THR A 98 10.25 29.56 -4.64
C THR A 98 11.18 30.13 -5.71
N SER A 99 10.65 30.33 -6.92
CA SER A 99 11.27 30.99 -8.06
C SER A 99 11.82 32.38 -7.71
N SER A 100 11.24 33.05 -6.71
CA SER A 100 11.71 34.34 -6.17
C SER A 100 12.76 34.23 -5.06
N GLY A 101 13.19 33.01 -4.71
CA GLY A 101 14.20 32.74 -3.69
C GLY A 101 13.69 32.81 -2.25
N LYS A 102 12.39 32.61 -2.02
CA LYS A 102 11.76 32.62 -0.67
C LYS A 102 11.40 31.21 -0.22
N GLU A 103 11.26 31.04 1.09
CA GLU A 103 10.68 29.82 1.66
C GLU A 103 9.21 29.67 1.21
N TYR A 104 8.77 28.44 1.03
CA TYR A 104 7.37 28.15 0.70
C TYR A 104 6.43 28.60 1.83
N PRO A 105 5.19 29.03 1.50
CA PRO A 105 4.17 29.21 2.51
C PRO A 105 3.96 27.92 3.33
N LEU A 106 3.41 28.09 4.54
CA LEU A 106 3.07 26.96 5.40
C LEU A 106 2.15 25.98 4.65
N ALA A 107 2.44 24.69 4.71
CA ALA A 107 1.66 23.66 4.04
C ALA A 107 0.16 23.73 4.40
N ARG A 108 -0.15 23.99 5.68
CA ARG A 108 -1.52 24.20 6.17
C ARG A 108 -2.19 25.44 5.56
N HIS A 109 -1.43 26.51 5.29
CA HIS A 109 -1.97 27.68 4.60
C HIS A 109 -2.36 27.34 3.16
N ILE A 110 -1.49 26.63 2.43
CA ILE A 110 -1.77 26.19 1.05
C ILE A 110 -3.00 25.28 1.03
N LYS A 111 -3.00 24.25 1.89
CA LYS A 111 -4.12 23.31 2.06
C LYS A 111 -5.44 24.03 2.33
N ASN A 112 -5.48 24.97 3.28
CA ASN A 112 -6.72 25.69 3.63
C ASN A 112 -7.24 26.63 2.52
N ASN A 113 -6.41 27.04 1.56
CA ASN A 113 -6.84 27.87 0.43
C ASN A 113 -7.27 27.03 -0.78
N LEU A 114 -6.72 25.82 -0.96
CA LEU A 114 -6.98 24.97 -2.13
C LEU A 114 -8.07 23.92 -1.88
N LEU A 115 -8.12 23.38 -0.66
CA LEU A 115 -9.06 22.33 -0.25
C LEU A 115 -10.13 22.90 0.69
N THR A 116 -11.38 22.53 0.44
CA THR A 116 -12.50 22.87 1.31
C THR A 116 -12.65 21.80 2.39
N VAL A 117 -12.79 22.18 3.64
CA VAL A 117 -13.11 21.22 4.71
C VAL A 117 -14.62 21.07 4.81
N GLY A 118 -15.13 19.86 4.58
CA GLY A 118 -16.57 19.60 4.56
C GLY A 118 -16.93 18.17 4.20
N LEU A 119 -18.21 17.83 4.40
CA LEU A 119 -18.75 16.51 4.06
C LEU A 119 -19.31 16.53 2.65
N ALA A 120 -18.69 15.77 1.76
CA ALA A 120 -19.19 15.47 0.42
C ALA A 120 -19.20 13.96 0.22
N THR A 121 -20.20 13.43 -0.48
CA THR A 121 -20.32 11.98 -0.73
C THR A 121 -20.30 11.71 -2.22
N ASP A 122 -19.60 10.65 -2.59
CA ASP A 122 -19.54 10.18 -3.96
C ASP A 122 -20.85 9.48 -4.37
N ALA A 123 -21.26 9.62 -5.64
CA ALA A 123 -22.49 9.01 -6.14
C ALA A 123 -22.25 7.62 -6.75
N LYS A 124 -20.99 7.24 -6.97
CA LYS A 124 -20.57 6.03 -7.68
C LYS A 124 -19.85 5.06 -6.73
N LEU A 125 -18.89 5.53 -5.95
CA LEU A 125 -17.96 4.68 -5.19
C LEU A 125 -18.42 4.45 -3.75
N THR A 126 -18.22 3.23 -3.26
CA THR A 126 -18.43 2.88 -1.85
C THR A 126 -17.20 3.20 -1.01
N GLN A 127 -17.35 3.23 0.32
CA GLN A 127 -16.21 3.40 1.23
C GLN A 127 -15.13 2.33 1.03
N LEU A 128 -15.49 1.14 0.55
CA LEU A 128 -14.52 0.10 0.20
C LEU A 128 -13.46 0.60 -0.77
N SER A 129 -13.77 1.54 -1.67
CA SER A 129 -12.79 2.09 -2.61
C SER A 129 -11.65 2.82 -1.89
N ALA A 130 -12.00 3.65 -0.91
CA ALA A 130 -11.02 4.34 -0.05
C ALA A 130 -10.24 3.33 0.82
N TYR A 131 -10.93 2.36 1.42
CA TYR A 131 -10.28 1.37 2.29
C TYR A 131 -9.34 0.45 1.53
N TYR A 132 -9.71 0.08 0.30
CA TYR A 132 -8.90 -0.82 -0.49
C TYR A 132 -7.64 -0.13 -1.00
N ILE A 133 -7.72 1.11 -1.47
CA ILE A 133 -6.52 1.80 -1.94
C ILE A 133 -5.51 2.06 -0.80
N GLU A 134 -5.97 2.32 0.42
CA GLU A 134 -5.10 2.38 1.60
C GLU A 134 -4.41 1.04 1.86
N PHE A 135 -5.19 -0.04 1.82
CA PHE A 135 -4.67 -1.41 1.96
C PHE A 135 -3.65 -1.76 0.87
N MET A 136 -3.91 -1.38 -0.38
CA MET A 136 -2.99 -1.57 -1.50
C MET A 136 -1.70 -0.77 -1.35
N ALA A 137 -1.81 0.48 -0.89
CA ALA A 137 -0.67 1.37 -0.75
C ALA A 137 0.35 0.80 0.24
N ILE A 138 -0.10 0.24 1.37
CA ILE A 138 0.79 -0.32 2.38
C ILE A 138 1.42 -1.67 2.00
N ASP A 139 0.99 -2.29 0.90
CA ASP A 139 1.62 -3.52 0.39
C ASP A 139 2.97 -3.22 -0.29
N VAL A 140 3.10 -2.02 -0.86
CA VAL A 140 4.30 -1.61 -1.61
C VAL A 140 4.93 -0.30 -1.12
N VAL A 141 4.36 0.32 -0.08
CA VAL A 141 4.88 1.54 0.56
C VAL A 141 4.84 1.39 2.08
N SER A 142 6.00 1.36 2.72
CA SER A 142 6.08 1.27 4.17
C SER A 142 5.63 2.54 4.90
N ALA A 143 4.93 2.35 6.02
CA ALA A 143 4.40 3.41 6.89
C ALA A 143 5.42 3.98 7.91
N HIS A 144 6.70 3.61 7.81
CA HIS A 144 7.73 3.92 8.80
C HIS A 144 7.89 5.43 9.09
N ASP A 145 7.74 6.30 8.09
CA ASP A 145 7.80 7.75 8.30
C ASP A 145 6.71 8.22 9.28
N ILE A 146 5.52 7.62 9.21
CA ILE A 146 4.42 7.90 10.12
C ILE A 146 4.75 7.38 11.52
N LEU A 147 5.22 6.13 11.60
CA LEU A 147 5.64 5.51 12.86
C LEU A 147 6.71 6.34 13.58
N ASN A 148 7.68 6.88 12.83
CA ASN A 148 8.75 7.69 13.38
C ASN A 148 8.23 8.92 14.14
N TYR A 149 7.31 9.71 13.57
CA TYR A 149 6.82 10.91 14.27
C TYR A 149 5.64 10.65 15.24
N ILE A 150 5.09 9.43 15.30
CA ILE A 150 4.06 9.09 16.32
C ILE A 150 4.65 8.28 17.50
N VAL A 151 5.69 7.48 17.27
CA VAL A 151 6.30 6.58 18.26
C VAL A 151 7.67 7.10 18.72
N ASP A 152 8.61 7.28 17.79
CA ASP A 152 10.02 7.52 18.12
C ASP A 152 10.31 8.98 18.44
N ARG A 153 9.69 9.89 17.68
CA ARG A 153 9.87 11.35 17.77
C ARG A 153 8.54 12.11 17.94
N PRO A 154 7.73 11.81 18.97
CA PRO A 154 6.44 12.47 19.22
C PRO A 154 6.58 13.90 19.80
N TYR A 155 7.72 14.56 19.56
CA TYR A 155 8.13 15.79 20.24
C TYR A 155 8.66 16.89 19.29
N CYS A 156 8.58 16.72 17.96
CA CYS A 156 9.03 17.74 16.99
C CYS A 156 8.31 19.09 17.13
N CYS A 157 7.11 19.10 17.71
CA CYS A 157 6.38 20.31 18.06
C CYS A 157 6.73 20.93 19.43
N LYS A 158 7.65 20.34 20.18
CA LYS A 158 8.03 20.74 21.55
C LYS A 158 9.42 21.35 21.55
N GLU A 159 9.84 21.89 22.69
CA GLU A 159 11.18 22.49 22.85
C GLU A 159 12.30 21.49 22.55
N GLU A 160 12.11 20.21 22.92
CA GLU A 160 13.05 19.13 22.66
C GLU A 160 13.28 18.91 21.15
N GLY A 161 12.24 19.11 20.34
CA GLY A 161 12.28 18.94 18.88
C GLY A 161 13.11 20.00 18.16
N LYS A 162 13.32 21.19 18.75
CA LYS A 162 14.06 22.28 18.10
C LYS A 162 15.54 21.96 17.86
N SER A 163 16.11 21.05 18.65
CA SER A 163 17.49 20.60 18.51
C SER A 163 17.65 19.28 17.76
N ASP A 164 16.54 18.61 17.43
CA ASP A 164 16.57 17.34 16.69
C ASP A 164 16.56 17.64 15.18
N PRO A 165 17.63 17.36 14.43
CA PRO A 165 17.71 17.66 13.00
C PRO A 165 16.72 16.84 12.17
N MET A 166 16.14 15.75 12.71
CA MET A 166 15.11 14.98 12.03
C MET A 166 13.72 15.59 12.18
N CYS A 167 13.54 16.58 13.05
CA CYS A 167 12.25 17.21 13.26
C CYS A 167 11.96 18.28 12.20
N ALA A 168 10.79 18.15 11.57
CA ALA A 168 10.28 19.05 10.55
C ALA A 168 8.80 19.38 10.84
N PRO A 169 8.50 20.07 11.96
CA PRO A 169 7.13 20.32 12.37
C PRO A 169 6.37 21.15 11.33
N ASN A 170 5.11 20.76 11.06
CA ASN A 170 4.22 21.53 10.20
C ASN A 170 3.57 22.65 10.99
N PHE A 171 4.10 23.86 10.90
CA PHE A 171 3.55 25.01 11.63
C PHE A 171 2.13 25.39 11.18
N ILE A 172 1.31 25.75 12.16
CA ILE A 172 -0.07 26.19 11.99
C ILE A 172 -0.08 27.73 11.85
N PRO A 173 -0.75 28.29 10.83
CA PRO A 173 -0.90 29.74 10.67
C PRO A 173 -1.57 30.41 11.87
N GLU A 174 -1.22 31.66 12.18
CA GLU A 174 -1.78 32.41 13.32
C GLU A 174 -3.32 32.50 13.28
N PHE A 175 -3.88 32.71 12.09
CA PHE A 175 -5.32 32.81 11.84
C PHE A 175 -5.91 31.51 11.26
N ASP A 176 -5.41 30.34 11.69
CA ASP A 176 -5.95 29.05 11.27
C ASP A 176 -7.44 28.90 11.68
N PRO A 177 -8.33 28.42 10.77
CA PRO A 177 -9.76 28.35 11.03
C PRO A 177 -10.13 27.38 12.16
N VAL A 178 -9.31 26.36 12.44
CA VAL A 178 -9.60 25.31 13.42
C VAL A 178 -8.79 25.52 14.70
N HIS A 179 -7.49 25.79 14.57
CA HIS A 179 -6.55 25.73 15.68
C HIS A 179 -6.17 27.09 16.30
N ARG A 180 -6.70 28.22 15.81
CA ARG A 180 -6.44 29.57 16.39
C ARG A 180 -6.73 29.67 17.89
N PHE A 181 -7.60 28.83 18.43
CA PHE A 181 -7.99 28.79 19.85
C PHE A 181 -7.68 27.47 20.57
N SER A 182 -7.09 26.49 19.89
CA SER A 182 -6.81 25.18 20.50
C SER A 182 -5.53 25.18 21.34
N GLY A 183 -4.66 26.18 21.18
CA GLY A 183 -3.33 26.22 21.80
C GLY A 183 -2.25 25.49 21.00
N HIS A 184 -2.65 24.71 19.99
CA HIS A 184 -1.71 24.01 19.09
C HIS A 184 -1.06 24.97 18.10
N LYS A 185 0.25 24.78 17.86
CA LYS A 185 1.06 25.63 16.97
C LYS A 185 1.71 24.89 15.81
N CYS A 186 1.70 23.56 15.83
CA CYS A 186 2.15 22.74 14.70
C CYS A 186 1.56 21.34 14.79
N PHE A 187 1.65 20.62 13.68
CA PHE A 187 1.48 19.16 13.62
C PHE A 187 2.85 18.48 13.65
N ASN A 188 2.94 17.38 14.38
CA ASN A 188 4.20 16.67 14.55
C ASN A 188 4.58 15.94 13.25
N MET A 189 5.79 16.18 12.75
CA MET A 189 6.33 15.53 11.55
C MET A 189 7.87 15.50 11.65
N THR A 190 8.45 14.46 11.07
CA THR A 190 9.90 14.33 10.86
C THR A 190 10.20 14.43 9.36
N ILE A 191 11.45 14.75 9.01
CA ILE A 191 11.91 14.48 7.64
C ILE A 191 11.81 12.97 7.35
N PRO A 192 11.60 12.56 6.10
CA PRO A 192 11.53 11.15 5.74
C PRO A 192 12.83 10.42 6.00
N MET A 193 12.75 9.15 6.37
CA MET A 193 13.95 8.34 6.57
C MET A 193 14.59 7.99 5.23
N THR A 194 15.91 8.13 5.17
CA THR A 194 16.69 7.90 3.95
C THR A 194 17.84 6.93 4.21
N PHE A 195 18.37 6.34 3.15
CA PHE A 195 19.58 5.51 3.24
C PHE A 195 20.77 6.30 3.80
N GLN A 196 20.84 7.61 3.56
CA GLN A 196 21.85 8.51 4.14
C GLN A 196 21.68 8.63 5.65
N ASN A 197 20.48 8.98 6.12
CA ASN A 197 20.25 9.21 7.55
C ASN A 197 20.34 7.93 8.39
N LEU A 198 20.19 6.76 7.75
CA LEU A 198 20.41 5.46 8.35
C LEU A 198 21.87 4.98 8.31
N GLY A 199 22.76 5.76 7.69
CA GLY A 199 24.18 5.44 7.58
C GLY A 199 24.51 4.36 6.55
N CYS A 200 23.58 4.02 5.67
CA CYS A 200 23.80 3.02 4.62
C CYS A 200 24.66 3.57 3.47
N ILE A 201 24.49 4.86 3.14
CA ILE A 201 25.25 5.56 2.10
C ILE A 201 25.76 6.92 2.58
N GLU A 202 26.75 7.47 1.88
CA GLU A 202 27.38 8.74 2.25
C GLU A 202 26.38 9.92 2.18
N ASN A 203 26.45 10.82 3.17
CA ASN A 203 25.57 11.99 3.28
C ASN A 203 25.62 12.96 2.08
N GLY A 204 26.66 12.91 1.23
CA GLY A 204 26.81 13.76 0.05
C GLY A 204 26.05 13.27 -1.20
N THR A 205 25.32 12.17 -1.10
CA THR A 205 24.51 11.61 -2.19
C THR A 205 23.08 12.14 -2.13
N THR A 206 22.41 12.23 -3.29
CA THR A 206 21.01 12.68 -3.35
C THR A 206 20.11 11.83 -2.44
N PRO A 207 19.36 12.45 -1.49
CA PRO A 207 18.53 11.73 -0.56
C PRO A 207 17.57 10.78 -1.25
N SER A 208 17.56 9.56 -0.74
CA SER A 208 16.64 8.56 -1.22
C SER A 208 15.95 7.87 -0.07
N ARG A 209 14.63 7.89 -0.16
CA ARG A 209 13.74 7.31 0.83
C ARG A 209 14.01 5.80 0.90
N ILE A 210 14.16 5.29 2.11
CA ILE A 210 14.17 3.85 2.33
C ILE A 210 12.74 3.33 2.25
N ASP A 211 12.53 2.16 1.65
CA ASP A 211 11.27 1.44 1.76
C ASP A 211 11.49 0.07 2.39
N PHE A 212 10.70 -0.23 3.42
CA PHE A 212 10.80 -1.48 4.17
C PHE A 212 9.92 -2.60 3.62
N THR A 213 9.00 -2.32 2.69
CA THR A 213 8.12 -3.33 2.06
C THR A 213 8.75 -3.91 0.78
N THR A 214 8.17 -4.98 0.24
CA THR A 214 8.50 -5.45 -1.11
C THR A 214 7.97 -4.46 -2.16
N THR A 215 8.42 -4.60 -3.41
CA THR A 215 7.93 -3.76 -4.54
C THR A 215 6.69 -4.35 -5.23
N PHE A 216 6.27 -5.57 -4.86
CA PHE A 216 5.23 -6.30 -5.58
C PHE A 216 3.91 -6.24 -4.82
N PHE A 217 2.79 -6.14 -5.55
CA PHE A 217 1.45 -6.28 -4.98
C PHE A 217 1.15 -7.77 -4.70
N ASP A 218 1.81 -8.32 -3.68
CA ASP A 218 1.80 -9.74 -3.35
C ASP A 218 1.30 -10.05 -1.93
N LEU A 219 0.57 -9.11 -1.33
CA LEU A 219 0.00 -9.20 0.02
C LEU A 219 1.08 -9.43 1.08
N SER A 220 2.23 -8.79 0.90
CA SER A 220 3.38 -8.79 1.80
C SER A 220 3.01 -8.29 3.20
N ASN A 221 2.02 -7.41 3.30
CA ASN A 221 1.44 -6.96 4.57
C ASN A 221 0.62 -8.04 5.32
N ILE A 222 0.34 -9.19 4.70
CA ILE A 222 -0.30 -10.38 5.29
C ILE A 222 0.72 -11.49 5.52
N TYR A 223 1.55 -11.76 4.52
CA TYR A 223 2.51 -12.86 4.53
C TYR A 223 3.86 -12.52 5.15
N GLU A 224 4.01 -11.27 5.60
CA GLU A 224 5.24 -10.62 6.04
C GLU A 224 6.30 -10.50 4.92
N PHE A 225 7.15 -9.47 4.99
CA PHE A 225 8.15 -9.17 3.95
C PHE A 225 9.61 -9.32 4.41
N SER A 226 9.87 -9.63 5.68
CA SER A 226 11.26 -9.77 6.16
C SER A 226 11.71 -11.23 6.18
N ALA A 227 13.00 -11.48 5.95
CA ALA A 227 13.53 -12.85 5.93
C ALA A 227 13.23 -13.59 7.26
N GLY A 228 12.58 -14.75 7.17
CA GLY A 228 12.24 -15.60 8.33
C GLY A 228 11.02 -15.16 9.14
N SER A 229 10.39 -14.02 8.82
CA SER A 229 9.20 -13.53 9.51
C SER A 229 7.94 -14.34 9.25
N LEU A 230 7.88 -15.14 8.18
CA LEU A 230 6.73 -16.00 7.90
C LEU A 230 6.36 -16.93 9.07
N ASN A 231 7.34 -17.34 9.89
CA ASN A 231 7.11 -18.13 11.11
C ASN A 231 6.18 -17.44 12.12
N GLN A 232 6.09 -16.11 12.04
CA GLN A 232 5.22 -15.30 12.88
C GLN A 232 3.76 -15.58 12.50
N VAL A 233 3.42 -15.53 11.22
CA VAL A 233 2.02 -15.59 10.77
C VAL A 233 1.52 -16.97 10.37
N ARG A 234 2.40 -17.93 10.06
CA ARG A 234 2.04 -19.28 9.55
C ARG A 234 1.86 -20.32 10.67
N SER A 235 0.83 -21.16 10.59
CA SER A 235 0.56 -22.22 11.58
C SER A 235 1.46 -23.45 11.42
N TYR A 236 1.96 -23.69 10.21
CA TYR A 236 2.60 -24.95 9.78
C TYR A 236 1.69 -26.18 9.90
N GLU A 237 0.37 -25.95 9.87
CA GLU A 237 -0.64 -26.99 9.86
C GLU A 237 -1.71 -26.69 8.80
N GLY A 238 -1.92 -27.64 7.89
CA GLY A 238 -2.95 -27.57 6.84
C GLY A 238 -2.73 -26.45 5.81
N GLY A 239 -1.53 -25.91 5.72
CA GLY A 239 -1.16 -24.77 4.88
C GLY A 239 -1.75 -23.44 5.37
N GLN A 240 -2.12 -23.31 6.64
CA GLN A 240 -2.87 -22.17 7.16
C GLN A 240 -2.00 -21.07 7.78
N LEU A 241 -2.56 -19.87 7.86
CA LEU A 241 -2.12 -18.80 8.74
C LEU A 241 -2.72 -18.97 10.13
N LYS A 242 -2.00 -18.53 11.16
CA LYS A 242 -2.45 -18.57 12.56
C LYS A 242 -3.70 -17.73 12.74
N TYR A 243 -4.69 -18.25 13.44
CA TYR A 243 -5.91 -17.52 13.77
C TYR A 243 -6.42 -17.90 15.16
N GLU A 244 -7.25 -17.03 15.71
CA GLU A 244 -8.03 -17.27 16.92
C GLU A 244 -9.52 -17.14 16.62
N VAL A 245 -10.35 -17.80 17.43
CA VAL A 245 -11.81 -17.71 17.32
C VAL A 245 -12.34 -16.90 18.49
N VAL A 246 -12.91 -15.73 18.18
CA VAL A 246 -13.57 -14.86 19.16
C VAL A 246 -15.04 -14.75 18.82
N ASN A 247 -15.91 -15.18 19.75
CA ASN A 247 -17.37 -15.21 19.57
C ASN A 247 -17.79 -15.94 18.27
N GLY A 248 -17.11 -17.04 17.92
CA GLY A 248 -17.39 -17.84 16.72
C GLY A 248 -16.83 -17.27 15.41
N ARG A 249 -16.08 -16.16 15.44
CA ARG A 249 -15.47 -15.52 14.26
C ARG A 249 -13.96 -15.66 14.29
N GLN A 250 -13.37 -15.97 13.13
CA GLN A 250 -11.91 -16.08 13.00
C GLN A 250 -11.27 -14.69 12.89
N PHE A 251 -10.21 -14.45 13.64
CA PHE A 251 -9.35 -13.28 13.50
C PHE A 251 -7.91 -13.74 13.43
N PRO A 252 -7.02 -13.01 12.73
CA PRO A 252 -5.60 -13.27 12.81
C PRO A 252 -5.13 -13.29 14.28
N SER A 253 -4.29 -14.26 14.66
CA SER A 253 -3.77 -14.38 16.02
C SER A 253 -2.26 -14.13 16.07
N ASP A 254 -1.77 -13.57 17.17
CA ASP A 254 -0.83 -14.31 18.02
C ASP A 254 0.46 -14.82 17.34
N ALA A 255 1.35 -13.93 16.92
CA ALA A 255 2.72 -14.24 16.52
C ALA A 255 3.77 -13.74 17.54
N SER A 256 3.99 -14.49 18.63
CA SER A 256 5.07 -14.31 19.62
C SER A 256 4.83 -13.35 20.80
N ASP A 257 5.51 -13.66 21.92
CA ASP A 257 5.45 -12.96 23.21
C ASP A 257 6.15 -11.58 23.23
N ASN A 258 6.80 -11.17 22.12
CA ASN A 258 7.61 -9.94 22.02
C ASN A 258 6.93 -8.80 21.25
N THR A 259 5.63 -8.87 21.01
CA THR A 259 4.97 -7.96 20.07
C THR A 259 4.60 -6.63 20.72
N THR A 260 5.05 -5.56 20.08
CA THR A 260 4.84 -4.19 20.51
C THR A 260 3.51 -3.67 19.98
N CYS A 261 2.52 -3.58 20.85
CA CYS A 261 1.36 -2.74 20.60
C CYS A 261 1.80 -1.29 20.59
N PHE A 262 1.94 -0.71 19.40
CA PHE A 262 2.51 0.63 19.22
C PHE A 262 1.70 1.75 19.91
N ILE A 263 0.47 1.48 20.35
CA ILE A 263 -0.50 2.49 20.78
C ILE A 263 -1.08 2.14 22.15
N LYS A 264 -0.97 3.08 23.10
CA LYS A 264 -1.46 2.91 24.48
C LYS A 264 -2.93 2.52 24.58
N GLN A 265 -3.77 3.01 23.66
CA GLN A 265 -5.18 2.62 23.61
C GLN A 265 -5.33 1.14 23.23
N ALA A 266 -4.57 0.66 22.24
CA ALA A 266 -4.51 -0.76 21.90
C ALA A 266 -4.04 -1.61 23.10
N ILE A 267 -3.02 -1.16 23.84
CA ILE A 267 -2.56 -1.81 25.09
C ILE A 267 -3.69 -1.88 26.13
N SER A 268 -4.42 -0.78 26.34
CA SER A 268 -5.53 -0.72 27.32
C SER A 268 -6.72 -1.61 26.95
N THR A 269 -6.87 -1.97 25.68
CA THR A 269 -7.86 -2.93 25.17
C THR A 269 -7.34 -4.37 25.09
N GLY A 270 -6.14 -4.66 25.61
CA GLY A 270 -5.56 -6.00 25.59
C GLY A 270 -4.97 -6.39 24.23
N CYS A 271 -4.34 -5.43 23.54
CA CYS A 271 -3.63 -5.70 22.30
C CYS A 271 -2.62 -6.84 22.51
N SER A 272 -2.92 -7.94 21.83
CA SER A 272 -2.26 -9.24 21.86
C SER A 272 -1.88 -9.64 20.42
N ARG A 273 -2.67 -9.17 19.43
CA ARG A 273 -2.60 -9.60 18.03
C ARG A 273 -1.45 -8.97 17.27
N ASN A 274 -0.75 -9.84 16.55
CA ASN A 274 0.42 -9.56 15.72
C ASN A 274 0.11 -9.05 14.31
N VAL A 275 -1.10 -8.60 14.06
CA VAL A 275 -1.42 -7.92 12.80
C VAL A 275 -0.98 -6.47 12.92
N PRO A 276 -0.44 -5.86 11.86
CA PRO A 276 -0.30 -4.41 11.81
C PRO A 276 -1.63 -3.74 12.21
N ASN A 277 -1.67 -3.08 13.36
CA ASN A 277 -2.81 -2.27 13.78
C ASN A 277 -2.81 -0.99 12.93
N GLY A 278 -3.36 -1.09 11.73
CA GLY A 278 -3.45 0.00 10.77
C GLY A 278 -4.75 0.80 10.91
N VAL A 279 -5.04 1.62 9.90
CA VAL A 279 -6.34 2.28 9.75
C VAL A 279 -7.43 1.24 9.50
N LEU A 280 -8.70 1.61 9.76
CA LEU A 280 -9.83 0.68 9.68
C LEU A 280 -9.88 -0.09 8.35
N GLY A 281 -9.71 0.59 7.22
CA GLY A 281 -9.74 -0.04 5.91
C GLY A 281 -8.74 -1.18 5.78
N SER A 282 -7.47 -0.92 6.11
CA SER A 282 -6.42 -1.93 6.11
C SER A 282 -6.75 -3.10 7.05
N ASN A 283 -7.25 -2.83 8.26
CA ASN A 283 -7.61 -3.87 9.22
C ASN A 283 -8.69 -4.82 8.70
N LEU A 284 -9.70 -4.28 8.00
CA LEU A 284 -10.78 -5.06 7.39
C LEU A 284 -10.23 -5.96 6.28
N PHE A 285 -9.51 -5.39 5.32
CA PHE A 285 -8.96 -6.14 4.19
C PHE A 285 -7.92 -7.18 4.63
N THR A 286 -7.03 -6.85 5.57
CA THR A 286 -6.11 -7.82 6.16
C THR A 286 -6.88 -8.98 6.78
N THR A 287 -7.94 -8.70 7.57
CA THR A 287 -8.76 -9.76 8.18
C THR A 287 -9.44 -10.63 7.12
N TRP A 288 -10.00 -10.03 6.06
CA TRP A 288 -10.69 -10.78 5.00
C TRP A 288 -9.73 -11.65 4.19
N PHE A 289 -8.60 -11.12 3.74
CA PHE A 289 -7.62 -11.90 2.98
C PHE A 289 -6.94 -12.98 3.82
N TRP A 290 -6.74 -12.74 5.13
CA TRP A 290 -6.23 -13.76 6.05
C TRP A 290 -7.20 -14.94 6.17
N ARG A 291 -8.50 -14.66 6.35
CA ARG A 291 -9.56 -15.68 6.33
C ARG A 291 -9.63 -16.38 4.98
N PHE A 292 -9.46 -15.63 3.89
CA PHE A 292 -9.56 -16.17 2.54
C PHE A 292 -8.41 -17.13 2.24
N HIS A 293 -7.20 -16.84 2.71
CA HIS A 293 -6.08 -17.78 2.65
C HIS A 293 -6.44 -19.11 3.34
N ASN A 294 -6.90 -19.06 4.59
CA ASN A 294 -7.26 -20.27 5.34
C ASN A 294 -8.42 -21.03 4.68
N TYR A 295 -9.40 -20.31 4.12
CA TYR A 295 -10.49 -20.90 3.34
C TYR A 295 -9.94 -21.66 2.12
N VAL A 296 -9.08 -21.04 1.31
CA VAL A 296 -8.46 -21.65 0.13
C VAL A 296 -7.62 -22.85 0.51
N ALA A 297 -6.75 -22.74 1.53
CA ALA A 297 -5.92 -23.83 2.02
C ALA A 297 -6.77 -25.05 2.44
N GLN A 298 -7.90 -24.81 3.13
CA GLN A 298 -8.83 -25.87 3.52
C GLN A 298 -9.52 -26.53 2.32
N GLN A 299 -9.91 -25.76 1.29
CA GLN A 299 -10.48 -26.34 0.06
C GLN A 299 -9.46 -27.23 -0.64
N LEU A 300 -8.20 -26.77 -0.75
CA LEU A 300 -7.12 -27.55 -1.36
C LEU A 300 -6.80 -28.82 -0.57
N ALA A 301 -6.75 -28.76 0.76
CA ALA A 301 -6.51 -29.92 1.62
C ALA A 301 -7.61 -30.97 1.48
N ASN A 302 -8.87 -30.54 1.36
CA ASN A 302 -10.00 -31.44 1.15
C ASN A 302 -9.95 -32.14 -0.22
N LEU A 303 -9.50 -31.43 -1.26
CA LEU A 303 -9.39 -31.94 -2.62
C LEU A 303 -8.16 -32.83 -2.83
N ASN A 304 -7.07 -32.52 -2.14
CA ASN A 304 -5.77 -33.17 -2.28
C ASN A 304 -5.24 -33.64 -0.92
N PRO A 305 -5.78 -34.74 -0.34
CA PRO A 305 -5.39 -35.20 1.00
C PRO A 305 -3.92 -35.65 1.13
N SER A 306 -3.20 -35.83 0.02
CA SER A 306 -1.79 -36.21 -0.01
C SER A 306 -0.82 -35.02 0.01
N TRP A 307 -1.31 -33.79 -0.16
CA TRP A 307 -0.45 -32.61 -0.15
C TRP A 307 0.05 -32.32 1.26
N ASP A 308 1.34 -31.94 1.35
CA ASP A 308 1.92 -31.49 2.60
C ASP A 308 1.61 -30.02 2.88
N ASP A 309 1.97 -29.59 4.08
CA ASP A 309 1.71 -28.23 4.57
C ASP A 309 2.37 -27.15 3.69
N GLU A 310 3.59 -27.38 3.23
CA GLU A 310 4.35 -26.43 2.40
C GLU A 310 3.66 -26.20 1.06
N ARG A 311 3.25 -27.29 0.42
CA ARG A 311 2.55 -27.24 -0.85
C ARG A 311 1.17 -26.57 -0.71
N LEU A 312 0.43 -26.90 0.34
CA LEU A 312 -0.87 -26.26 0.62
C LEU A 312 -0.70 -24.76 0.82
N PHE A 313 0.25 -24.35 1.64
CA PHE A 313 0.51 -22.94 1.94
C PHE A 313 0.85 -22.13 0.68
N TYR A 314 1.85 -22.58 -0.10
CA TYR A 314 2.27 -21.81 -1.27
C TYR A 314 1.26 -21.84 -2.41
N THR A 315 0.54 -22.96 -2.59
CA THR A 315 -0.55 -22.99 -3.59
C THR A 315 -1.69 -22.06 -3.17
N ALA A 316 -2.08 -22.06 -1.89
CA ALA A 316 -3.10 -21.14 -1.38
C ALA A 316 -2.66 -19.68 -1.51
N ARG A 317 -1.41 -19.37 -1.14
CA ARG A 317 -0.84 -18.03 -1.31
C ARG A 317 -0.85 -17.58 -2.77
N ASP A 318 -0.43 -18.44 -3.71
CA ASP A 318 -0.39 -18.11 -5.14
C ASP A 318 -1.81 -17.82 -5.69
N ILE A 319 -2.81 -18.63 -5.31
CA ILE A 319 -4.22 -18.39 -5.66
C ILE A 319 -4.72 -17.05 -5.07
N VAL A 320 -4.43 -16.78 -3.80
CA VAL A 320 -4.92 -15.57 -3.12
C VAL A 320 -4.27 -14.31 -3.67
N VAL A 321 -2.97 -14.34 -3.98
CA VAL A 321 -2.28 -13.23 -4.66
C VAL A 321 -2.84 -13.01 -6.06
N ALA A 322 -3.09 -14.08 -6.81
CA ALA A 322 -3.69 -13.97 -8.15
C ALA A 322 -5.13 -13.44 -8.12
N PHE A 323 -5.94 -13.91 -7.17
CA PHE A 323 -7.29 -13.37 -6.91
C PHE A 323 -7.23 -11.88 -6.63
N HIS A 324 -6.32 -11.48 -5.74
CA HIS A 324 -6.11 -10.10 -5.35
C HIS A 324 -5.70 -9.22 -6.54
N LEU A 325 -4.70 -9.64 -7.32
CA LEU A 325 -4.23 -8.93 -8.50
C LEU A 325 -5.34 -8.81 -9.56
N GLN A 326 -6.11 -9.87 -9.79
CA GLN A 326 -7.27 -9.83 -10.68
C GLN A 326 -8.30 -8.81 -10.20
N MET A 327 -8.66 -8.85 -8.91
CA MET A 327 -9.60 -7.89 -8.31
C MET A 327 -9.05 -6.44 -8.40
N PHE A 328 -7.76 -6.25 -8.16
CA PHE A 328 -7.12 -4.93 -8.22
C PHE A 328 -7.10 -4.36 -9.64
N TYR A 329 -6.60 -5.11 -10.62
CA TYR A 329 -6.43 -4.64 -12.00
C TYR A 329 -7.72 -4.65 -12.84
N TYR A 330 -8.64 -5.59 -12.60
CA TYR A 330 -9.81 -5.79 -13.47
C TYR A 330 -11.15 -5.44 -12.82
N GLU A 331 -11.22 -5.19 -11.50
CA GLU A 331 -12.43 -4.68 -10.83
C GLU A 331 -12.21 -3.27 -10.27
N PHE A 332 -11.23 -3.08 -9.39
CA PHE A 332 -11.03 -1.82 -8.69
C PHE A 332 -10.49 -0.70 -9.59
N LEU A 333 -9.30 -0.89 -10.19
CA LEU A 333 -8.64 0.15 -10.98
C LEU A 333 -9.49 0.64 -12.16
N PRO A 334 -10.27 -0.20 -12.88
CA PRO A 334 -11.14 0.29 -13.95
C PRO A 334 -12.24 1.24 -13.47
N GLU A 335 -12.69 1.12 -12.22
CA GLU A 335 -13.67 2.05 -11.64
C GLU A 335 -13.02 3.38 -11.21
N ILE A 336 -11.70 3.40 -11.01
CA ILE A 336 -10.89 4.54 -10.54
C ILE A 336 -10.18 5.28 -11.69
N LEU A 337 -9.43 4.57 -12.54
CA LEU A 337 -8.68 5.12 -13.68
C LEU A 337 -9.49 5.15 -14.98
N GLY A 338 -10.65 4.49 -15.00
CA GLY A 338 -11.47 4.33 -16.20
C GLY A 338 -10.99 3.16 -17.06
N LYS A 339 -11.90 2.23 -17.35
CA LYS A 339 -11.59 1.00 -18.09
C LYS A 339 -10.96 1.26 -19.46
N ASP A 340 -11.50 2.22 -20.21
CA ASP A 340 -11.03 2.50 -21.57
C ASP A 340 -9.61 3.07 -21.54
N HIS A 341 -9.32 4.02 -20.63
CA HIS A 341 -7.96 4.53 -20.41
C HIS A 341 -6.98 3.42 -20.02
N MET A 342 -7.37 2.49 -19.14
CA MET A 342 -6.50 1.37 -18.77
C MET A 342 -6.20 0.41 -19.92
N ILE A 343 -7.10 0.28 -20.89
CA ILE A 343 -6.87 -0.49 -22.12
C ILE A 343 -5.92 0.29 -23.04
N GLU A 344 -6.13 1.60 -23.20
CA GLU A 344 -5.28 2.49 -24.00
C GLU A 344 -3.85 2.57 -23.47
N ASP A 345 -3.68 2.63 -22.15
CA ASP A 345 -2.38 2.60 -21.47
C ASP A 345 -1.72 1.20 -21.49
N GLU A 346 -2.44 0.18 -21.98
CA GLU A 346 -2.07 -1.23 -22.01
C GLU A 346 -1.80 -1.81 -20.60
N ILE A 347 -2.50 -1.31 -19.59
CA ILE A 347 -2.42 -1.82 -18.21
C ILE A 347 -3.24 -3.10 -18.08
N ILE A 348 -4.40 -3.17 -18.73
CA ILE A 348 -5.24 -4.37 -18.81
C ILE A 348 -5.45 -4.80 -20.25
N LEU A 349 -5.77 -6.07 -20.44
CA LEU A 349 -6.23 -6.56 -21.73
C LEU A 349 -7.74 -6.31 -21.86
N GLY A 350 -8.20 -5.88 -23.04
CA GLY A 350 -9.62 -5.63 -23.31
C GLY A 350 -10.49 -6.89 -23.16
N ASN A 351 -10.73 -7.61 -24.27
CA ASN A 351 -11.53 -8.83 -24.27
C ASN A 351 -10.69 -10.11 -24.36
N SER A 352 -9.41 -10.05 -23.97
CA SER A 352 -8.54 -11.23 -24.02
C SER A 352 -8.91 -12.22 -22.92
N THR A 353 -9.05 -13.50 -23.28
CA THR A 353 -9.19 -14.60 -22.33
C THR A 353 -7.91 -15.42 -22.22
N GLY A 354 -6.84 -15.04 -22.92
CA GLY A 354 -5.56 -15.77 -22.95
C GLY A 354 -4.62 -15.38 -21.81
N PHE A 355 -3.45 -16.02 -21.80
CA PHE A 355 -2.34 -15.64 -20.92
C PHE A 355 -1.69 -14.31 -21.36
N ARG A 356 -0.95 -13.69 -20.45
CA ARG A 356 -0.19 -12.46 -20.69
C ARG A 356 1.22 -12.61 -20.13
N ASP A 357 2.22 -12.44 -21.00
CA ASP A 357 3.62 -12.45 -20.61
C ASP A 357 4.33 -11.25 -21.24
N ILE A 358 4.54 -10.21 -20.43
CA ILE A 358 5.32 -9.02 -20.79
C ILE A 358 6.46 -8.79 -19.78
N TYR A 359 6.85 -9.85 -19.08
CA TYR A 359 7.95 -9.78 -18.13
C TYR A 359 9.25 -9.40 -18.82
N ASP A 360 9.97 -8.42 -18.27
CA ASP A 360 11.26 -7.99 -18.76
C ASP A 360 12.26 -7.92 -17.59
N GLU A 361 13.14 -8.92 -17.54
CA GLU A 361 14.20 -9.06 -16.54
C GLU A 361 15.25 -7.95 -16.58
N THR A 362 15.28 -7.13 -17.64
CA THR A 362 16.20 -5.99 -17.76
C THR A 362 15.68 -4.73 -17.07
N VAL A 363 14.39 -4.69 -16.77
CA VAL A 363 13.77 -3.57 -16.05
C VAL A 363 13.95 -3.75 -14.55
N GLU A 364 14.46 -2.72 -13.89
CA GLU A 364 14.72 -2.76 -12.46
C GLU A 364 13.41 -2.81 -11.63
N PRO A 365 13.16 -3.86 -10.84
CA PRO A 365 11.95 -3.99 -10.03
C PRO A 365 11.99 -3.03 -8.83
N GLN A 366 11.48 -1.83 -9.03
CA GLN A 366 11.31 -0.79 -8.00
C GLN A 366 9.97 -0.07 -8.17
N ILE A 367 9.45 0.46 -7.07
CA ILE A 367 8.34 1.41 -7.05
C ILE A 367 8.86 2.85 -7.25
N ALA A 368 8.15 3.63 -8.05
CA ALA A 368 8.40 5.05 -8.21
C ALA A 368 8.02 5.80 -6.92
N LEU A 369 8.88 6.69 -6.44
CA LEU A 369 8.57 7.58 -5.33
C LEU A 369 7.32 8.42 -5.65
N GLU A 370 7.16 8.83 -6.91
CA GLU A 370 5.99 9.56 -7.37
C GLU A 370 4.69 8.75 -7.34
N TYR A 371 4.74 7.43 -7.55
CA TYR A 371 3.56 6.57 -7.36
C TYR A 371 3.15 6.57 -5.89
N ALA A 372 4.12 6.33 -4.99
CA ALA A 372 3.89 6.33 -3.55
C ALA A 372 3.40 7.69 -3.03
N TYR A 373 3.84 8.78 -3.66
CA TYR A 373 3.41 10.13 -3.31
C TYR A 373 2.03 10.48 -3.88
N ALA A 374 1.78 10.20 -5.15
CA ALA A 374 0.52 10.52 -5.83
C ALA A 374 -0.66 9.71 -5.28
N SER A 375 -0.44 8.47 -4.83
CA SER A 375 -1.47 7.66 -4.17
C SER A 375 -2.00 8.29 -2.87
N ARG A 376 -1.27 9.21 -2.25
CA ARG A 376 -1.73 9.94 -1.06
C ARG A 376 -2.89 10.90 -1.38
N TRP A 377 -3.11 11.24 -2.66
CA TRP A 377 -4.30 11.98 -3.08
C TRP A 377 -5.60 11.29 -2.66
N PHE A 378 -5.62 9.96 -2.58
CA PHE A 378 -6.80 9.20 -2.17
C PHE A 378 -7.25 9.48 -0.73
N HIS A 379 -6.42 10.10 0.12
CA HIS A 379 -6.88 10.61 1.42
C HIS A 379 -8.00 11.66 1.27
N THR A 380 -8.03 12.40 0.16
CA THR A 380 -9.06 13.43 -0.08
C THR A 380 -10.45 12.86 -0.36
N ILE A 381 -10.55 11.59 -0.78
CA ILE A 381 -11.83 10.95 -1.11
C ILE A 381 -12.35 10.06 0.03
N GLN A 382 -11.77 10.14 1.22
CA GLN A 382 -12.21 9.33 2.36
C GLN A 382 -13.34 10.01 3.11
N TYR A 383 -14.38 9.23 3.43
CA TYR A 383 -15.37 9.64 4.41
C TYR A 383 -14.86 9.30 5.82
N GLY A 384 -14.82 10.28 6.71
CA GLY A 384 -14.17 10.18 8.03
C GLY A 384 -14.95 9.34 9.05
N ALA A 385 -16.21 9.04 8.76
CA ALA A 385 -17.06 8.22 9.62
C ALA A 385 -17.46 6.87 9.01
N GLN A 386 -17.64 5.89 9.87
CA GLN A 386 -18.17 4.57 9.52
C GLN A 386 -19.63 4.47 9.95
N LYS A 387 -20.53 4.30 8.99
CA LYS A 387 -21.94 3.98 9.21
C LYS A 387 -22.07 2.49 9.52
N LEU A 388 -22.86 2.15 10.52
CA LEU A 388 -23.11 0.78 10.94
C LEU A 388 -24.50 0.34 10.50
N PHE A 389 -24.61 -0.84 9.91
CA PHE A 389 -25.87 -1.38 9.41
C PHE A 389 -26.16 -2.77 9.98
N ASP A 390 -27.42 -3.02 10.33
CA ASP A 390 -27.89 -4.34 10.74
C ASP A 390 -28.01 -5.30 9.53
N LYS A 391 -28.38 -6.56 9.81
CA LYS A 391 -28.56 -7.60 8.77
C LYS A 391 -29.67 -7.31 7.74
N ASN A 392 -30.58 -6.39 8.06
CA ASN A 392 -31.66 -5.97 7.16
C ASN A 392 -31.32 -4.65 6.45
N PHE A 393 -30.06 -4.20 6.53
CA PHE A 393 -29.60 -2.92 5.98
C PHE A 393 -30.27 -1.69 6.62
N ASN A 394 -30.78 -1.81 7.86
CA ASN A 394 -31.21 -0.63 8.61
C ASN A 394 -30.00 0.08 9.19
N PHE A 395 -29.97 1.40 9.04
CA PHE A 395 -28.97 2.24 9.68
C PHE A 395 -29.08 2.17 11.20
N ILE A 396 -27.97 1.84 11.87
CA ILE A 396 -27.87 1.79 13.33
C ILE A 396 -27.39 3.13 13.88
N LYS A 397 -26.18 3.54 13.44
CA LYS A 397 -25.52 4.78 13.84
C LYS A 397 -24.31 5.05 12.95
N GLU A 398 -23.77 6.26 13.06
CA GLU A 398 -22.50 6.67 12.48
C GLU A 398 -21.48 6.90 13.61
N VAL A 399 -20.24 6.47 13.39
CA VAL A 399 -19.15 6.57 14.37
C VAL A 399 -17.88 7.02 13.63
N PRO A 400 -17.06 7.92 14.20
CA PRO A 400 -15.75 8.25 13.63
C PRO A 400 -14.95 6.99 13.31
N MET A 401 -14.44 6.86 12.09
CA MET A 401 -13.69 5.69 11.64
C MET A 401 -12.48 5.42 12.55
N VAL A 402 -11.84 6.49 13.00
CA VAL A 402 -10.67 6.46 13.88
C VAL A 402 -10.91 5.72 15.20
N ASN A 403 -12.16 5.52 15.62
CA ASN A 403 -12.50 4.72 16.80
C ASN A 403 -12.23 3.22 16.61
N PHE A 404 -12.15 2.76 15.36
CA PHE A 404 -11.81 1.37 15.00
C PHE A 404 -10.42 1.25 14.38
N SER A 405 -9.82 2.38 13.96
CA SER A 405 -8.42 2.41 13.54
C SER A 405 -7.50 2.04 14.70
N LEU A 406 -6.35 1.48 14.36
CA LEU A 406 -5.27 1.15 15.28
C LEU A 406 -5.65 0.09 16.33
N SER A 407 -6.75 -0.65 16.11
CA SER A 407 -7.22 -1.73 16.98
C SER A 407 -8.05 -2.75 16.20
N VAL A 408 -7.41 -3.81 15.68
CA VAL A 408 -8.11 -4.95 15.09
C VAL A 408 -9.00 -5.66 16.12
N GLN A 409 -8.63 -5.63 17.41
CA GLN A 409 -9.40 -6.25 18.50
C GLN A 409 -10.78 -5.62 18.67
N SER A 410 -10.90 -4.30 18.42
CA SER A 410 -12.18 -3.59 18.53
C SER A 410 -13.23 -4.15 17.59
N LEU A 411 -12.83 -4.73 16.45
CA LEU A 411 -13.74 -5.37 15.49
C LEU A 411 -14.35 -6.66 16.03
N ALA A 412 -13.68 -7.34 16.98
CA ALA A 412 -14.15 -8.59 17.57
C ALA A 412 -15.21 -8.40 18.68
N ILE A 413 -15.48 -7.15 19.09
CA ILE A 413 -16.45 -6.84 20.14
C ILE A 413 -17.88 -6.90 19.57
N GLY A 414 -18.70 -7.80 20.11
CA GLY A 414 -20.10 -7.93 19.70
C GLY A 414 -20.24 -8.18 18.19
N ASP A 415 -21.08 -7.40 17.52
CA ASP A 415 -21.34 -7.48 16.08
C ASP A 415 -20.65 -6.36 15.26
N ILE A 416 -19.59 -5.75 15.80
CA ILE A 416 -18.93 -4.61 15.15
C ILE A 416 -18.40 -5.01 13.77
N MET A 417 -17.63 -6.10 13.64
CA MET A 417 -17.09 -6.54 12.35
C MET A 417 -18.18 -6.67 11.27
N SER A 418 -19.31 -7.31 11.57
CA SER A 418 -20.37 -7.50 10.57
C SER A 418 -21.11 -6.20 10.25
N THR A 419 -21.39 -5.35 11.24
CA THR A 419 -22.04 -4.05 11.01
C THR A 419 -21.18 -3.05 10.26
N VAL A 420 -19.86 -3.05 10.51
CA VAL A 420 -18.86 -2.27 9.76
C VAL A 420 -18.74 -2.81 8.34
N THR A 421 -18.57 -4.13 8.16
CA THR A 421 -18.46 -4.76 6.84
C THR A 421 -19.63 -4.36 5.94
N ARG A 422 -20.88 -4.48 6.43
CA ARG A 422 -22.08 -4.01 5.70
C ARG A 422 -22.04 -2.52 5.39
N GLY A 423 -21.62 -1.72 6.36
CA GLY A 423 -21.46 -0.28 6.17
C GLY A 423 -20.45 0.07 5.09
N SER A 424 -19.29 -0.58 5.06
CA SER A 424 -18.23 -0.27 4.11
C SER A 424 -18.66 -0.48 2.66
N TYR A 425 -19.44 -1.53 2.37
CA TYR A 425 -19.95 -1.78 1.01
C TYR A 425 -21.28 -1.12 0.70
N TYR A 426 -21.99 -0.55 1.68
CA TYR A 426 -23.28 0.11 1.46
C TYR A 426 -23.19 1.64 1.47
N GLN A 427 -22.26 2.22 2.24
CA GLN A 427 -22.06 3.65 2.31
C GLN A 427 -21.19 4.16 1.15
N ALA A 428 -21.46 5.40 0.73
CA ALA A 428 -20.62 6.15 -0.19
C ALA A 428 -19.28 6.54 0.46
N THR A 429 -18.23 6.66 -0.35
CA THR A 429 -16.98 7.32 0.05
C THR A 429 -17.09 8.85 -0.05
N GLY A 430 -16.05 9.58 0.35
CA GLY A 430 -15.91 11.02 0.12
C GLY A 430 -15.82 11.35 -1.37
N LYS A 431 -16.27 12.54 -1.77
CA LYS A 431 -16.29 12.94 -3.18
C LYS A 431 -14.95 13.53 -3.62
N ALA A 432 -14.52 13.19 -4.84
CA ALA A 432 -13.34 13.77 -5.50
C ALA A 432 -13.63 15.18 -6.06
N ASP A 433 -13.87 16.17 -5.19
CA ASP A 433 -14.22 17.54 -5.60
C ASP A 433 -13.48 18.64 -4.83
N SER A 434 -12.23 18.36 -4.42
CA SER A 434 -11.41 19.22 -3.56
C SER A 434 -12.02 19.49 -2.17
N ALA A 435 -13.07 18.76 -1.77
CA ALA A 435 -13.51 18.70 -0.39
C ALA A 435 -12.74 17.60 0.36
N VAL A 436 -12.40 17.86 1.61
CA VAL A 436 -11.80 16.86 2.51
C VAL A 436 -12.61 16.81 3.78
N ASP A 437 -12.87 15.58 4.24
CA ASP A 437 -13.60 15.33 5.47
C ASP A 437 -12.87 15.96 6.69
N PRO A 438 -13.59 16.61 7.62
CA PRO A 438 -13.00 17.19 8.82
C PRO A 438 -12.14 16.21 9.63
N ASP A 439 -12.53 14.94 9.73
CA ASP A 439 -11.78 13.96 10.51
C ASP A 439 -10.44 13.66 9.82
N ILE A 440 -10.36 13.66 8.49
CA ILE A 440 -9.10 13.51 7.73
C ILE A 440 -8.22 14.76 7.84
N SER A 441 -8.86 15.92 7.93
CA SER A 441 -8.23 17.24 7.97
C SER A 441 -7.64 17.61 9.33
N ASP A 442 -8.19 17.12 10.44
CA ASP A 442 -7.83 17.63 11.78
C ASP A 442 -7.67 16.56 12.87
N ILE A 443 -8.12 15.31 12.62
CA ILE A 443 -8.00 14.19 13.58
C ILE A 443 -7.01 13.13 13.06
N GLY A 444 -7.23 12.65 11.83
CA GLY A 444 -6.49 11.68 11.04
C GLY A 444 -6.17 10.36 11.75
N LEU A 445 -5.28 10.42 12.73
CA LEU A 445 -4.78 9.29 13.52
C LEU A 445 -5.41 9.22 14.93
N GLY A 446 -6.28 10.17 15.28
CA GLY A 446 -7.13 10.12 16.47
C GLY A 446 -6.34 9.92 17.78
N PRO A 447 -6.45 8.76 18.47
CA PRO A 447 -5.85 8.56 19.79
C PRO A 447 -4.33 8.76 19.91
N VAL A 448 -3.59 8.70 18.81
CA VAL A 448 -2.11 8.78 18.85
C VAL A 448 -1.58 10.19 18.64
N GLN A 449 -2.39 11.08 18.08
CA GLN A 449 -2.02 12.48 17.87
C GLN A 449 -3.23 13.36 18.15
N GLU A 450 -3.09 14.27 19.10
CA GLU A 450 -4.17 15.18 19.52
C GLU A 450 -4.67 16.06 18.36
N VAL A 451 -3.77 16.43 17.45
CA VAL A 451 -4.07 17.16 16.22
C VAL A 451 -3.24 16.60 15.07
N PHE A 452 -3.88 16.33 13.94
CA PHE A 452 -3.20 15.86 12.74
C PHE A 452 -3.96 16.23 11.46
N ASP A 453 -3.25 16.72 10.46
CA ASP A 453 -3.80 17.04 9.14
C ASP A 453 -3.05 16.22 8.09
N ILE A 454 -3.75 15.22 7.53
CA ILE A 454 -3.18 14.30 6.55
C ILE A 454 -2.76 15.05 5.27
N PRO A 455 -3.66 15.80 4.57
CA PRO A 455 -3.28 16.59 3.40
C PRO A 455 -2.11 17.56 3.62
N THR A 456 -2.07 18.27 4.76
CA THR A 456 -0.95 19.18 5.10
C THR A 456 0.36 18.41 5.19
N THR A 457 0.34 17.26 5.87
CA THR A 457 1.54 16.41 6.03
C THR A 457 1.97 15.83 4.68
N ASP A 458 1.04 15.43 3.83
CA ASP A 458 1.32 14.89 2.51
C ASP A 458 2.00 15.93 1.60
N LEU A 459 1.50 17.16 1.57
CA LEU A 459 2.14 18.24 0.83
C LEU A 459 3.55 18.52 1.38
N ALA A 460 3.69 18.66 2.69
CA ALA A 460 4.97 18.98 3.33
C ALA A 460 6.03 17.90 3.10
N LYS A 461 5.67 16.61 3.14
CA LYS A 461 6.59 15.50 2.83
C LYS A 461 7.16 15.60 1.42
N GLY A 462 6.39 16.09 0.45
CA GLY A 462 6.83 16.27 -0.94
C GLY A 462 8.05 17.19 -1.06
N ARG A 463 8.15 18.19 -0.19
CA ARG A 463 9.31 19.11 -0.10
C ARG A 463 10.60 18.38 0.28
N TYR A 464 10.50 17.48 1.26
CA TYR A 464 11.64 16.69 1.74
C TYR A 464 11.96 15.48 0.84
N PHE A 465 11.00 15.06 0.01
CA PHE A 465 11.28 14.12 -1.07
C PHE A 465 12.02 14.75 -2.24
N GLY A 466 12.14 16.08 -2.30
CA GLY A 466 12.76 16.79 -3.41
C GLY A 466 11.99 16.60 -4.71
N LEU A 467 10.65 16.58 -4.63
CA LEU A 467 9.80 16.47 -5.81
C LEU A 467 9.85 17.80 -6.58
N PRO A 468 10.05 17.77 -7.91
CA PRO A 468 9.96 18.94 -8.76
C PRO A 468 8.57 19.60 -8.75
N SER A 469 8.49 20.77 -9.39
CA SER A 469 7.24 21.51 -9.58
C SER A 469 6.18 20.68 -10.30
N TYR A 470 4.91 20.95 -9.98
CA TYR A 470 3.76 20.34 -10.64
C TYR A 470 3.79 20.52 -12.16
N THR A 471 4.23 21.68 -12.66
CA THR A 471 4.36 21.99 -14.09
C THR A 471 5.30 21.02 -14.80
N LYS A 472 6.42 20.61 -14.18
CA LYS A 472 7.34 19.60 -14.75
C LYS A 472 6.67 18.23 -14.88
N TYR A 473 5.81 17.86 -13.93
CA TYR A 473 5.02 16.63 -14.03
C TYR A 473 3.93 16.71 -15.10
N ARG A 474 3.28 17.88 -15.27
CA ARG A 474 2.34 18.12 -16.38
C ARG A 474 3.02 18.00 -17.74
N ASP A 475 4.22 18.57 -17.88
CA ASP A 475 5.04 18.41 -19.07
C ASP A 475 5.32 16.93 -19.33
N PHE A 476 5.80 16.19 -18.33
CA PHE A 476 6.05 14.75 -18.44
C PHE A 476 4.80 13.96 -18.86
N CYS A 477 3.66 14.20 -18.21
CA CYS A 477 2.41 13.50 -18.49
C CYS A 477 1.81 13.83 -19.86
N SER A 478 2.17 14.98 -20.45
CA SER A 478 1.84 15.30 -21.85
C SER A 478 2.79 14.65 -22.86
N GLY A 479 3.75 13.82 -22.42
CA GLY A 479 4.85 13.33 -23.26
C GLY A 479 5.75 14.47 -23.75
N TYR A 480 5.85 15.55 -22.98
CA TYR A 480 6.52 16.81 -23.34
C TYR A 480 5.98 17.49 -24.61
N SER A 481 4.78 17.12 -25.07
CA SER A 481 4.13 17.75 -26.22
C SER A 481 3.64 19.17 -25.92
N LYS A 482 3.39 19.48 -24.64
CA LYS A 482 3.01 20.80 -24.14
C LYS A 482 3.93 21.21 -22.99
N LYS A 483 4.31 22.49 -22.97
CA LYS A 483 5.04 23.13 -21.87
C LYS A 483 4.06 23.93 -21.02
N HIS A 484 4.17 23.81 -19.70
CA HIS A 484 3.36 24.53 -18.74
C HIS A 484 4.28 25.50 -17.97
N VAL A 485 4.28 26.77 -18.36
CA VAL A 485 5.21 27.79 -17.82
C VAL A 485 4.47 28.78 -16.93
N ASP A 486 3.26 29.16 -17.35
CA ASP A 486 2.43 30.14 -16.66
C ASP A 486 1.11 29.52 -16.17
N PHE A 487 0.43 30.21 -15.25
CA PHE A 487 -0.84 29.74 -14.71
C PHE A 487 -1.92 29.52 -15.78
N ASP A 488 -1.88 30.33 -16.84
CA ASP A 488 -2.88 30.28 -17.92
C ASP A 488 -2.70 29.02 -18.80
N ASP A 489 -1.51 28.39 -18.77
CA ASP A 489 -1.25 27.11 -19.44
C ASP A 489 -1.97 25.93 -18.77
N LEU A 490 -2.49 26.11 -17.55
CA LEU A 490 -3.11 25.05 -16.74
C LEU A 490 -4.63 24.94 -16.93
N THR A 491 -5.20 25.78 -17.78
CA THR A 491 -6.66 25.89 -18.03
C THR A 491 -7.26 24.66 -18.73
N ASP A 492 -6.42 23.75 -19.23
CA ASP A 492 -6.83 22.47 -19.82
C ASP A 492 -7.34 21.47 -18.80
N HIS A 493 -6.87 21.56 -17.55
CA HIS A 493 -7.22 20.60 -16.49
C HIS A 493 -7.66 21.25 -15.19
N ILE A 494 -7.42 22.55 -15.00
CA ILE A 494 -7.77 23.30 -13.79
C ILE A 494 -8.79 24.37 -14.16
N SER A 495 -9.87 24.48 -13.38
CA SER A 495 -10.86 25.53 -13.59
C SER A 495 -10.30 26.92 -13.30
N ASP A 496 -10.85 27.96 -13.94
CA ASP A 496 -10.42 29.35 -13.73
C ASP A 496 -10.46 29.76 -12.24
N GLU A 497 -11.49 29.33 -11.51
CA GLU A 497 -11.63 29.58 -10.06
C GLU A 497 -10.44 29.00 -9.28
N LYS A 498 -10.09 27.75 -9.57
CA LYS A 498 -8.98 27.04 -8.93
C LYS A 498 -7.62 27.64 -9.31
N ILE A 499 -7.47 28.12 -10.55
CA ILE A 499 -6.29 28.90 -10.96
C ILE A 499 -6.18 30.20 -10.15
N GLN A 500 -7.28 30.91 -9.90
CA GLN A 500 -7.24 32.09 -9.03
C GLN A 500 -6.85 31.73 -7.59
N GLN A 501 -7.29 30.59 -7.06
CA GLN A 501 -6.84 30.11 -5.73
C GLN A 501 -5.34 29.82 -5.71
N LEU A 502 -4.80 29.18 -6.76
CA LEU A 502 -3.34 28.96 -6.89
C LEU A 502 -2.58 30.29 -6.91
N LYS A 503 -3.05 31.29 -7.67
CA LYS A 503 -2.46 32.64 -7.72
C LYS A 503 -2.47 33.38 -6.38
N GLN A 504 -3.28 32.96 -5.41
CA GLN A 504 -3.29 33.53 -4.06
C GLN A 504 -2.19 32.98 -3.15
N VAL A 505 -1.69 31.76 -3.42
CA VAL A 505 -0.73 31.06 -2.57
C VAL A 505 0.64 30.85 -3.22
N TYR A 506 0.73 30.94 -4.56
CA TYR A 506 1.98 30.82 -5.31
C TYR A 506 2.23 32.07 -6.17
N GLU A 507 3.49 32.50 -6.24
CA GLU A 507 3.89 33.68 -7.04
C GLU A 507 3.92 33.36 -8.55
N THR A 508 4.38 32.15 -8.91
CA THR A 508 4.46 31.67 -10.30
C THR A 508 3.96 30.22 -10.41
N ALA A 509 3.67 29.75 -11.62
CA ALA A 509 3.26 28.36 -11.83
C ALA A 509 4.37 27.34 -11.53
N GLU A 510 5.64 27.74 -11.68
CA GLU A 510 6.80 26.90 -11.30
C GLU A 510 6.90 26.67 -9.78
N ASP A 511 6.25 27.51 -8.98
CA ASP A 511 6.21 27.33 -7.53
C ASP A 511 5.19 26.27 -7.11
N ILE A 512 4.22 25.92 -7.96
CA ILE A 512 3.16 24.96 -7.60
C ILE A 512 3.79 23.61 -7.25
N GLU A 513 3.57 23.16 -6.01
CA GLU A 513 4.03 21.86 -5.55
C GLU A 513 3.15 20.75 -6.13
N LEU A 514 3.73 19.57 -6.43
CA LEU A 514 3.03 18.47 -7.11
C LEU A 514 1.65 18.16 -6.50
N MET A 515 1.58 17.97 -5.18
CA MET A 515 0.31 17.65 -4.50
C MET A 515 -0.70 18.81 -4.56
N ALA A 516 -0.23 20.05 -4.46
CA ALA A 516 -1.10 21.23 -4.54
C ALA A 516 -1.74 21.35 -5.93
N GLY A 517 -0.99 21.09 -7.00
CA GLY A 517 -1.52 21.05 -8.37
C GLY A 517 -2.50 19.90 -8.58
N ILE A 518 -2.17 18.71 -8.11
CA ILE A 518 -3.04 17.53 -8.16
C ILE A 518 -4.40 17.78 -7.47
N TRP A 519 -4.43 18.46 -6.31
CA TRP A 519 -5.68 18.73 -5.57
C TRP A 519 -6.71 19.57 -6.32
N VAL A 520 -6.25 20.38 -7.26
CA VAL A 520 -7.08 21.38 -7.96
C VAL A 520 -7.35 21.03 -9.42
N GLU A 521 -6.74 19.96 -9.92
CA GLU A 521 -7.12 19.36 -11.20
C GLU A 521 -8.55 18.83 -11.15
N ASN A 522 -9.27 19.00 -12.26
CA ASN A 522 -10.53 18.31 -12.48
C ASN A 522 -10.27 16.81 -12.72
N VAL A 523 -11.18 15.95 -12.25
CA VAL A 523 -11.11 14.51 -12.54
C VAL A 523 -11.22 14.25 -14.05
N THR A 524 -10.45 13.28 -14.54
CA THR A 524 -10.43 12.89 -15.95
C THR A 524 -11.79 12.31 -16.36
N GLU A 525 -12.28 12.67 -17.55
CA GLU A 525 -13.51 12.10 -18.09
C GLU A 525 -13.40 10.57 -18.20
N GLY A 526 -14.40 9.85 -17.67
CA GLY A 526 -14.40 8.39 -17.62
C GLY A 526 -13.59 7.78 -16.47
N ALA A 527 -12.87 8.58 -15.68
CA ALA A 527 -12.13 8.16 -14.49
C ALA A 527 -12.69 8.85 -13.23
N GLN A 528 -12.07 8.59 -12.08
CA GLN A 528 -12.37 9.18 -10.76
C GLN A 528 -11.13 9.86 -10.16
N VAL A 529 -10.06 10.02 -10.94
CA VAL A 529 -8.80 10.63 -10.52
C VAL A 529 -8.44 11.82 -11.41
N PRO A 530 -7.65 12.77 -10.89
CA PRO A 530 -7.01 13.80 -11.69
C PRO A 530 -6.07 13.23 -12.77
N PRO A 531 -5.85 13.94 -13.90
CA PRO A 531 -5.01 13.47 -14.99
C PRO A 531 -3.53 13.27 -14.60
N THR A 532 -2.98 14.07 -13.68
CA THR A 532 -1.61 13.83 -13.18
C THR A 532 -1.55 12.56 -12.33
N VAL A 533 -2.54 12.34 -11.47
CA VAL A 533 -2.64 11.09 -10.68
C VAL A 533 -2.77 9.89 -11.60
N HIS A 534 -3.65 9.97 -12.62
CA HIS A 534 -3.80 8.93 -13.65
C HIS A 534 -2.46 8.57 -14.28
N CYS A 535 -1.75 9.56 -14.83
CA CYS A 535 -0.46 9.40 -15.48
C CYS A 535 0.59 8.69 -14.60
N LEU A 536 0.76 9.16 -13.35
CA LEU A 536 1.76 8.62 -12.43
C LEU A 536 1.41 7.21 -11.96
N LEU A 537 0.12 6.94 -11.69
CA LEU A 537 -0.34 5.60 -11.32
C LEU A 537 -0.23 4.63 -12.51
N SER A 538 -0.70 5.01 -13.70
CA SER A 538 -0.64 4.19 -14.92
C SER A 538 0.79 3.76 -15.25
N ASN A 539 1.76 4.69 -15.12
CA ASN A 539 3.17 4.39 -15.35
C ASN A 539 3.69 3.26 -14.44
N GLN A 540 3.41 3.35 -13.14
CA GLN A 540 3.86 2.34 -12.18
C GLN A 540 3.06 1.04 -12.29
N LEU A 541 1.75 1.09 -12.48
CA LEU A 541 0.92 -0.11 -12.58
C LEU A 541 1.32 -0.97 -13.78
N LYS A 542 1.59 -0.35 -14.94
CA LYS A 542 2.16 -1.08 -16.09
C LYS A 542 3.52 -1.68 -15.76
N ARG A 543 4.39 -0.90 -15.10
CA ARG A 543 5.71 -1.36 -14.66
C ARG A 543 5.62 -2.57 -13.74
N SER A 544 4.68 -2.58 -12.78
CA SER A 544 4.50 -3.66 -11.82
C SER A 544 4.17 -5.02 -12.47
N ILE A 545 3.57 -5.02 -13.66
CA ILE A 545 3.36 -6.25 -14.45
C ILE A 545 4.66 -6.69 -15.13
N ILE A 546 5.39 -5.73 -15.72
CA ILE A 546 6.63 -5.96 -16.49
C ILE A 546 7.74 -6.51 -15.59
N ILE A 547 7.86 -6.00 -14.36
CA ILE A 547 8.96 -6.35 -13.46
C ILE A 547 8.75 -7.65 -12.68
N ASP A 548 7.57 -8.27 -12.80
CA ASP A 548 7.17 -9.37 -11.93
C ASP A 548 7.27 -10.74 -12.61
N ARG A 549 8.33 -11.49 -12.29
CA ARG A 549 8.54 -12.85 -12.77
C ARG A 549 7.40 -13.79 -12.38
N HIS A 550 6.69 -13.49 -11.30
CA HIS A 550 5.56 -14.30 -10.82
C HIS A 550 4.21 -13.68 -11.15
N TRP A 551 4.12 -12.75 -12.13
CA TRP A 551 2.84 -12.22 -12.59
C TRP A 551 1.87 -13.35 -12.96
N TYR A 552 0.68 -13.33 -12.37
CA TYR A 552 -0.18 -14.53 -12.32
C TYR A 552 -0.66 -15.02 -13.70
N GLU A 553 -0.75 -14.14 -14.70
CA GLU A 553 -1.16 -14.49 -16.08
C GLU A 553 -0.03 -15.07 -16.94
N ARG A 554 1.19 -15.20 -16.41
CA ARG A 554 2.31 -15.77 -17.17
C ARG A 554 2.18 -17.29 -17.26
N PRO A 555 2.22 -17.90 -18.46
CA PRO A 555 2.11 -19.35 -18.61
C PRO A 555 3.43 -20.08 -18.32
N ASN A 556 4.55 -19.35 -18.32
CA ASN A 556 5.90 -19.90 -18.21
C ASN A 556 6.56 -19.60 -16.84
N ARG A 557 5.81 -19.09 -15.85
CA ARG A 557 6.34 -18.89 -14.49
C ARG A 557 6.38 -20.21 -13.70
N PRO A 558 7.18 -20.31 -12.63
CA PRO A 558 7.11 -21.45 -11.73
C PRO A 558 5.69 -21.62 -11.19
N HIS A 559 5.21 -22.87 -11.19
CA HIS A 559 3.87 -23.22 -10.73
C HIS A 559 2.75 -22.42 -11.42
N ALA A 560 2.93 -22.08 -12.69
CA ALA A 560 1.94 -21.35 -13.48
C ALA A 560 0.56 -22.01 -13.47
N PHE A 561 -0.48 -21.19 -13.41
CA PHE A 561 -1.84 -21.66 -13.62
C PHE A 561 -2.01 -22.22 -15.03
N ASN A 562 -2.76 -23.31 -15.15
CA ASN A 562 -3.29 -23.71 -16.45
C ASN A 562 -4.44 -22.79 -16.88
N TYR A 563 -4.95 -23.00 -18.08
CA TYR A 563 -5.95 -22.12 -18.67
C TYR A 563 -7.25 -22.08 -17.85
N GLU A 564 -7.70 -23.24 -17.38
CA GLU A 564 -8.91 -23.43 -16.59
C GLU A 564 -8.78 -22.75 -15.22
N GLN A 565 -7.67 -22.97 -14.52
CA GLN A 565 -7.33 -22.29 -13.26
C GLN A 565 -7.32 -20.77 -13.43
N LEU A 566 -6.74 -20.25 -14.52
CA LEU A 566 -6.75 -18.82 -14.81
C LEU A 566 -8.17 -18.28 -15.05
N GLN A 567 -9.05 -19.04 -15.73
CA GLN A 567 -10.45 -18.63 -15.88
C GLN A 567 -11.19 -18.56 -14.55
N GLU A 568 -10.87 -19.46 -13.61
CA GLU A 568 -11.42 -19.43 -12.27
C GLU A 568 -10.92 -18.22 -11.47
N ILE A 569 -9.62 -17.91 -11.53
CA ILE A 569 -9.06 -16.68 -10.92
C ILE A 569 -9.77 -15.42 -11.45
N ARG A 570 -10.13 -15.38 -12.75
CA ARG A 570 -10.80 -14.23 -13.37
C ARG A 570 -12.20 -13.92 -12.85
N LYS A 571 -12.80 -14.81 -12.07
CA LYS A 571 -14.06 -14.55 -11.34
C LYS A 571 -13.84 -13.72 -10.07
N ALA A 572 -12.59 -13.47 -9.68
CA ALA A 572 -12.27 -12.70 -8.49
C ALA A 572 -12.97 -11.34 -8.49
N SER A 573 -13.66 -11.07 -7.38
CA SER A 573 -14.30 -9.79 -7.10
C SER A 573 -14.37 -9.59 -5.60
N LEU A 574 -14.51 -8.34 -5.16
CA LEU A 574 -14.68 -8.03 -3.74
C LEU A 574 -16.00 -8.57 -3.20
N ALA A 575 -17.05 -8.63 -4.03
CA ALA A 575 -18.29 -9.30 -3.68
C ALA A 575 -18.05 -10.79 -3.35
N LEU A 576 -17.29 -11.49 -4.20
CA LEU A 576 -16.95 -12.90 -3.99
C LEU A 576 -16.08 -13.11 -2.74
N LEU A 577 -15.08 -12.25 -2.52
CA LEU A 577 -14.26 -12.28 -1.31
C LEU A 577 -15.15 -12.21 -0.06
N LEU A 578 -16.03 -11.21 0.02
CA LEU A 578 -16.92 -11.03 1.17
C LEU A 578 -17.97 -12.12 1.31
N CYS A 579 -18.45 -12.72 0.21
CA CYS A 579 -19.31 -13.89 0.29
C CYS A 579 -18.60 -15.13 0.88
N TYR A 580 -17.29 -15.27 0.66
CA TYR A 580 -16.52 -16.35 1.27
C TYR A 580 -16.21 -16.11 2.75
N VAL A 581 -15.89 -14.87 3.15
CA VAL A 581 -15.24 -14.62 4.46
C VAL A 581 -15.82 -13.47 5.27
N GLY A 582 -16.76 -12.71 4.71
CA GLY A 582 -17.42 -11.60 5.37
C GLY A 582 -18.43 -12.08 6.41
N ASP A 583 -18.34 -11.56 7.63
CA ASP A 583 -19.26 -11.95 8.69
C ASP A 583 -20.70 -11.54 8.35
N ASP A 584 -21.61 -12.52 8.33
CA ASP A 584 -23.04 -12.33 8.08
C ASP A 584 -23.35 -11.60 6.75
N VAL A 585 -22.53 -11.82 5.72
CA VAL A 585 -22.76 -11.32 4.35
C VAL A 585 -23.55 -12.36 3.55
N GLU A 586 -24.88 -12.23 3.55
CA GLU A 586 -25.77 -13.09 2.75
C GLU A 586 -26.14 -12.47 1.40
N LYS A 587 -26.13 -11.13 1.34
CA LYS A 587 -26.44 -10.36 0.14
C LYS A 587 -25.45 -9.23 -0.05
N ILE A 588 -25.03 -9.02 -1.28
CA ILE A 588 -24.09 -7.97 -1.67
C ILE A 588 -24.33 -7.58 -3.13
N GLN A 589 -23.94 -6.37 -3.52
CA GLN A 589 -23.98 -5.96 -4.91
C GLN A 589 -22.78 -6.54 -5.67
N PRO A 590 -22.95 -7.04 -6.92
CA PRO A 590 -21.86 -7.70 -7.65
C PRO A 590 -20.60 -6.85 -7.84
N LYS A 591 -20.74 -5.52 -7.99
CA LYS A 591 -19.62 -4.57 -8.02
C LYS A 591 -19.52 -3.84 -6.68
N ALA A 592 -18.83 -4.43 -5.72
CA ALA A 592 -18.84 -3.96 -4.33
C ALA A 592 -18.12 -2.61 -4.12
N PHE A 593 -17.21 -2.23 -5.01
CA PHE A 593 -16.60 -0.89 -5.04
C PHE A 593 -17.56 0.23 -5.48
N THR A 594 -18.73 -0.12 -6.02
CA THR A 594 -19.72 0.85 -6.48
C THR A 594 -21.03 0.75 -5.70
N ILE A 595 -21.71 1.87 -5.53
CA ILE A 595 -22.93 1.98 -4.73
C ILE A 595 -24.04 1.12 -5.34
N VAL A 596 -24.90 0.59 -4.46
CA VAL A 596 -26.11 -0.13 -4.86
C VAL A 596 -26.98 0.77 -5.72
N GLY A 597 -27.35 0.29 -6.91
CA GLY A 597 -28.11 1.09 -7.86
C GLY A 597 -28.62 0.26 -9.03
N LYS A 598 -29.14 0.97 -10.05
CA LYS A 598 -29.67 0.33 -11.25
C LYS A 598 -28.57 -0.49 -11.94
N GLY A 599 -28.76 -1.82 -11.99
CA GLY A 599 -27.78 -2.75 -12.58
C GLY A 599 -26.71 -3.26 -11.62
N ASN A 600 -26.72 -2.82 -10.36
CA ASN A 600 -25.85 -3.27 -9.30
C ASN A 600 -26.65 -3.43 -8.00
N ASN A 601 -27.76 -4.17 -8.06
CA ASN A 601 -28.62 -4.42 -6.91
C ASN A 601 -27.97 -5.43 -5.96
N LEU A 602 -28.40 -5.46 -4.70
CA LEU A 602 -28.07 -6.53 -3.77
C LEU A 602 -28.64 -7.87 -4.30
N VAL A 603 -27.78 -8.87 -4.45
CA VAL A 603 -28.12 -10.24 -4.85
C VAL A 603 -27.68 -11.24 -3.77
N SER A 604 -28.19 -12.47 -3.80
CA SER A 604 -27.69 -13.53 -2.91
C SER A 604 -26.22 -13.82 -3.20
N CYS A 605 -25.44 -14.19 -2.19
CA CYS A 605 -24.08 -14.70 -2.42
C CYS A 605 -24.05 -15.94 -3.34
N ASP A 606 -25.12 -16.72 -3.40
CA ASP A 606 -25.26 -17.85 -4.33
C ASP A 606 -25.31 -17.42 -5.81
N GLU A 607 -25.64 -16.16 -6.09
CA GLU A 607 -25.67 -15.59 -7.44
C GLU A 607 -24.32 -15.00 -7.87
N ILE A 608 -23.37 -14.86 -6.93
CA ILE A 608 -22.02 -14.39 -7.21
C ILE A 608 -21.20 -15.58 -7.75
N PRO A 609 -20.58 -15.48 -8.93
CA PRO A 609 -19.84 -16.60 -9.53
C PRO A 609 -18.70 -17.09 -8.62
N ALA A 610 -18.82 -18.32 -8.11
CA ALA A 610 -17.80 -18.94 -7.28
C ALA A 610 -16.63 -19.52 -8.09
N ILE A 611 -15.47 -19.63 -7.43
CA ILE A 611 -14.31 -20.38 -7.92
C ILE A 611 -14.59 -21.87 -7.80
N ASP A 612 -14.36 -22.59 -8.90
CA ASP A 612 -14.32 -24.04 -8.94
C ASP A 612 -12.91 -24.55 -8.64
N PHE A 613 -12.66 -24.85 -7.36
CA PHE A 613 -11.36 -25.37 -6.91
C PHE A 613 -11.03 -26.76 -7.46
N THR A 614 -11.97 -27.49 -8.09
CA THR A 614 -11.68 -28.82 -8.65
C THR A 614 -10.62 -28.80 -9.74
N HIS A 615 -10.36 -27.64 -10.36
CA HIS A 615 -9.25 -27.43 -11.29
C HIS A 615 -7.86 -27.47 -10.63
N TRP A 616 -7.76 -27.47 -9.30
CA TRP A 616 -6.52 -27.70 -8.54
C TRP A 616 -6.40 -29.12 -7.97
N LYS A 617 -7.35 -30.01 -8.30
CA LYS A 617 -7.27 -31.41 -7.89
C LYS A 617 -6.23 -32.14 -8.72
N GLU A 618 -5.31 -32.84 -8.07
CA GLU A 618 -4.42 -33.78 -8.75
C GLU A 618 -5.07 -35.15 -8.92
N GLU A 619 -4.86 -35.75 -10.08
CA GLU A 619 -5.15 -37.16 -10.29
C GLU A 619 -4.14 -38.00 -9.50
N LEU A 620 -4.66 -38.96 -8.73
CA LEU A 620 -3.89 -39.87 -7.87
C LEU A 620 -3.05 -40.88 -8.66
#